data_AF-A0A379E3Z2-F1
#
_entry.id   AF-A0A379E3Z2-F1
#
_cell.length_a   1.000
_cell.length_b   1.000
_cell.length_c   1.000
_cell.angle_alpha   90.00
_cell.angle_beta   90.00
_cell.angle_gamma   90.00
#
_symmetry.space_group_name_H-M   'P 1'
#
loop_
_entity.id
_entity.type
_entity.pdbx_description
1 polymer ?
#
loop_
_entity_poly.entity_id
_entity_poly.type
_entity_poly.pdbx_seq_one_letter_code
_entity_poly.pdbx_strand_id
1 'polypeptide(L)'
;MKGNEAIAHAAIRCGTDGYFGYPITPQSEIIETLAALKPWETTGMVVLQAESEVASINMIYGGAGAGKRVLTSSSSPGVALMQEGISYMAGAELPGVFVNVQRGGPGLGTIQPSQSDYFQATRGGGNGDYNVIVLAPNSVQEMADFVDLAFELAFRYRNPAMILSDGVIGQMMEKVVLPPVKPRRTEEEIRKECPWASIGRTQDRTPNIITSLELKPEVMEQRNLHLQEKYRQICENEVRFEAQLCDDAEYIIVSFGSAARIGEKAVELAREAGLKVGLFRPITLWPFPSRQLAELCKGKKGVLVSEINAGQMVQDVRLAVNGALPVEHFGRLGGIVPDPEEIVKALKKTLIK
;
A
#
# COMPACT_ATOMS: atom_id res chain seq x y z
N MET A 1 14.91 1.13 -15.12
CA MET A 1 14.96 0.01 -14.15
C MET A 1 13.55 -0.50 -13.95
N LYS A 2 13.41 -1.74 -13.49
CA LYS A 2 12.10 -2.31 -13.14
C LYS A 2 11.52 -1.68 -11.87
N GLY A 3 10.21 -1.78 -11.67
CA GLY A 3 9.55 -1.34 -10.43
C GLY A 3 10.14 -1.99 -9.17
N ASN A 4 10.38 -3.30 -9.21
CA ASN A 4 11.00 -4.02 -8.11
C ASN A 4 12.44 -3.56 -7.81
N GLU A 5 13.25 -3.35 -8.85
CA GLU A 5 14.60 -2.80 -8.72
C GLU A 5 14.56 -1.41 -8.08
N ALA A 6 13.60 -0.57 -8.49
CA ALA A 6 13.43 0.78 -7.96
C ALA A 6 13.13 0.78 -6.45
N ILE A 7 12.30 -0.15 -5.95
CA ILE A 7 12.06 -0.36 -4.51
C ILE A 7 13.36 -0.67 -3.79
N ALA A 8 14.17 -1.61 -4.30
CA ALA A 8 15.43 -2.00 -3.67
C ALA A 8 16.43 -0.83 -3.60
N HIS A 9 16.57 -0.09 -4.71
CA HIS A 9 17.41 1.11 -4.74
C HIS A 9 16.90 2.20 -3.78
N ALA A 10 15.59 2.44 -3.74
CA ALA A 10 14.99 3.41 -2.83
C ALA A 10 15.17 2.99 -1.36
N ALA A 11 14.98 1.71 -1.01
CA ALA A 11 15.16 1.21 0.35
C ALA A 11 16.56 1.50 0.90
N ILE A 12 17.62 1.26 0.12
CA ILE A 12 19.00 1.57 0.50
C ILE A 12 19.15 3.08 0.73
N ARG A 13 18.59 3.90 -0.17
CA ARG A 13 18.75 5.35 -0.15
C ARG A 13 17.91 6.04 0.93
N CYS A 14 16.81 5.44 1.37
CA CYS A 14 15.96 5.98 2.43
C CYS A 14 16.44 5.64 3.86
N GLY A 15 17.64 5.06 3.99
CA GLY A 15 18.22 4.71 5.27
C GLY A 15 17.50 3.54 5.95
N THR A 16 17.09 2.54 5.17
CA THR A 16 16.52 1.29 5.71
C THR A 16 17.58 0.55 6.52
N ASP A 17 17.24 0.13 7.73
CA ASP A 17 18.11 -0.62 8.63
C ASP A 17 18.15 -2.11 8.29
N GLY A 18 17.01 -2.68 7.91
CA GLY A 18 16.89 -4.12 7.66
C GLY A 18 15.82 -4.47 6.64
N TYR A 19 16.15 -5.43 5.78
CA TYR A 19 15.21 -6.14 4.92
C TYR A 19 15.17 -7.62 5.31
N PHE A 20 13.95 -8.14 5.53
CA PHE A 20 13.70 -9.54 5.85
C PHE A 20 12.62 -10.05 4.92
N GLY A 21 12.91 -11.01 4.04
CA GLY A 21 11.92 -11.47 3.06
C GLY A 21 12.09 -12.92 2.66
N TYR A 22 11.02 -13.49 2.11
CA TYR A 22 10.98 -14.82 1.53
C TYR A 22 10.74 -14.71 0.01
N PRO A 23 11.48 -15.42 -0.85
CA PRO A 23 11.31 -15.31 -2.30
C PRO A 23 9.93 -15.81 -2.75
N ILE A 24 9.19 -14.95 -3.44
CA ILE A 24 7.92 -15.29 -4.09
C ILE A 24 7.70 -14.42 -5.32
N THR A 25 7.37 -15.02 -6.47
CA THR A 25 7.07 -14.29 -7.70
C THR A 25 5.80 -13.44 -7.51
N PRO A 26 5.75 -12.18 -7.98
CA PRO A 26 6.74 -11.47 -8.81
C PRO A 26 7.67 -10.51 -8.07
N GLN A 27 7.80 -10.58 -6.74
CA GLN A 27 8.59 -9.61 -5.97
C GLN A 27 10.06 -9.98 -5.76
N SER A 28 10.45 -11.24 -6.01
CA SER A 28 11.81 -11.76 -5.71
C SER A 28 12.96 -10.89 -6.20
N GLU A 29 12.77 -10.14 -7.30
CA GLU A 29 13.76 -9.21 -7.81
C GLU A 29 14.19 -8.13 -6.80
N ILE A 30 13.35 -7.81 -5.79
CA ILE A 30 13.71 -6.88 -4.72
C ILE A 30 14.88 -7.44 -3.89
N ILE A 31 14.77 -8.66 -3.37
CA ILE A 31 15.86 -9.28 -2.58
C ILE A 31 17.07 -9.61 -3.46
N GLU A 32 16.86 -10.02 -4.72
CA GLU A 32 17.94 -10.27 -5.67
C GLU A 32 18.74 -8.99 -5.96
N THR A 33 18.05 -7.86 -6.15
CA THR A 33 18.67 -6.55 -6.36
C THR A 33 19.43 -6.11 -5.11
N LEU A 34 18.83 -6.25 -3.91
CA LEU A 34 19.53 -5.94 -2.65
C LEU A 34 20.79 -6.81 -2.49
N ALA A 35 20.72 -8.10 -2.81
CA ALA A 35 21.86 -9.00 -2.75
C ALA A 35 22.98 -8.61 -3.73
N ALA A 36 22.61 -8.19 -4.95
CA ALA A 36 23.56 -7.71 -5.94
C ALA A 36 24.24 -6.39 -5.53
N LEU A 37 23.48 -5.47 -4.90
CA LEU A 37 23.97 -4.17 -4.46
C LEU A 37 24.77 -4.21 -3.16
N LYS A 38 24.68 -5.31 -2.39
CA LYS A 38 25.40 -5.54 -1.13
C LYS A 38 25.36 -4.36 -0.16
N PRO A 39 24.17 -3.83 0.21
CA PRO A 39 24.09 -2.61 1.01
C PRO A 39 24.65 -2.75 2.43
N TRP A 40 24.87 -3.98 2.91
CA TRP A 40 25.60 -4.25 4.15
C TRP A 40 27.07 -3.82 4.10
N GLU A 41 27.68 -3.69 2.92
CA GLU A 41 29.06 -3.19 2.73
C GLU A 41 29.12 -1.65 2.60
N THR A 42 27.99 -0.99 2.35
CA THR A 42 27.94 0.46 2.10
C THR A 42 27.20 1.23 3.20
N THR A 43 25.91 0.96 3.36
CA THR A 43 25.07 1.60 4.39
C THR A 43 25.09 0.82 5.70
N GLY A 44 25.42 -0.47 5.65
CA GLY A 44 25.32 -1.44 6.74
C GLY A 44 23.89 -1.96 6.97
N MET A 45 22.99 -1.76 5.98
CA MET A 45 21.65 -2.36 5.97
C MET A 45 21.75 -3.89 6.03
N VAL A 46 20.99 -4.50 6.92
CA VAL A 46 20.86 -5.96 6.99
C VAL A 46 19.95 -6.43 5.86
N VAL A 47 20.36 -7.45 5.12
CA VAL A 47 19.52 -8.11 4.11
C VAL A 47 19.53 -9.59 4.43
N LEU A 48 18.36 -10.14 4.77
CA LEU A 48 18.24 -11.54 5.15
C LEU A 48 17.07 -12.20 4.42
N GLN A 49 17.37 -13.33 3.78
CA GLN A 49 16.36 -14.24 3.27
C GLN A 49 15.87 -15.12 4.43
N ALA A 50 14.62 -14.94 4.83
CA ALA A 50 14.01 -15.76 5.88
C ALA A 50 13.61 -17.14 5.33
N GLU A 51 13.19 -18.04 6.21
CA GLU A 51 12.67 -19.36 5.85
C GLU A 51 11.21 -19.36 5.41
N SER A 52 10.45 -18.32 5.76
CA SER A 52 9.05 -18.12 5.38
C SER A 52 8.62 -16.66 5.56
N GLU A 53 7.45 -16.31 5.04
CA GLU A 53 6.80 -15.02 5.33
C GLU A 53 6.44 -14.85 6.80
N VAL A 54 6.10 -15.94 7.51
CA VAL A 54 5.83 -15.92 8.96
C VAL A 54 7.09 -15.53 9.74
N ALA A 55 8.24 -16.08 9.36
CA ALA A 55 9.51 -15.69 9.97
C ALA A 55 9.87 -14.24 9.61
N SER A 56 9.67 -13.85 8.35
CA SER A 56 9.93 -12.50 7.86
C SER A 56 9.16 -11.45 8.67
N ILE A 57 7.84 -11.61 8.86
CA ILE A 57 7.04 -10.63 9.60
C ILE A 57 7.43 -10.54 11.08
N ASN A 58 7.85 -11.65 11.70
CA ASN A 58 8.33 -11.63 13.08
C ASN A 58 9.71 -10.95 13.22
N MET A 59 10.58 -11.08 12.22
CA MET A 59 11.83 -10.31 12.16
C MET A 59 11.55 -8.81 11.99
N ILE A 60 10.55 -8.44 11.17
CA ILE A 60 10.07 -7.06 11.02
C ILE A 60 9.53 -6.55 12.36
N TYR A 61 8.71 -7.32 13.07
CA TYR A 61 8.19 -6.95 14.40
C TYR A 61 9.35 -6.63 15.37
N GLY A 62 10.38 -7.49 15.43
CA GLY A 62 11.54 -7.28 16.28
C GLY A 62 12.35 -6.04 15.92
N GLY A 63 12.64 -5.85 14.63
CA GLY A 63 13.39 -4.68 14.16
C GLY A 63 12.62 -3.36 14.35
N ALA A 64 11.33 -3.35 14.03
CA ALA A 64 10.45 -2.21 14.29
C ALA A 64 10.38 -1.89 15.79
N GLY A 65 10.35 -2.92 16.65
CA GLY A 65 10.39 -2.77 18.10
C GLY A 65 11.70 -2.18 18.63
N ALA A 66 12.81 -2.38 17.92
CA ALA A 66 14.08 -1.69 18.18
C ALA A 66 14.12 -0.25 17.62
N GLY A 67 13.00 0.27 17.11
CA GLY A 67 12.90 1.61 16.52
C GLY A 67 13.55 1.71 15.13
N LYS A 68 13.94 0.59 14.51
CA LYS A 68 14.66 0.53 13.24
C LYS A 68 13.71 0.66 12.04
N ARG A 69 14.17 1.25 10.94
CA ARG A 69 13.45 1.28 9.67
C ARG A 69 13.58 -0.08 9.01
N VAL A 70 12.54 -0.89 9.09
CA VAL A 70 12.53 -2.25 8.54
C VAL A 70 11.47 -2.42 7.46
N LEU A 71 11.84 -3.14 6.41
CA LEU A 71 11.02 -3.37 5.23
C LEU A 71 10.99 -4.86 4.87
N THR A 72 9.84 -5.36 4.45
CA THR A 72 9.74 -6.68 3.81
C THR A 72 8.95 -6.54 2.51
N SER A 73 9.12 -7.50 1.61
CA SER A 73 8.29 -7.64 0.43
C SER A 73 7.80 -9.08 0.26
N SER A 74 6.58 -9.20 -0.23
CA SER A 74 5.95 -10.48 -0.54
C SER A 74 4.88 -10.29 -1.64
N SER A 75 4.12 -11.33 -1.92
CA SER A 75 3.03 -11.31 -2.89
C SER A 75 1.85 -12.10 -2.33
N SER A 76 0.64 -11.53 -2.38
CA SER A 76 -0.64 -12.24 -2.27
C SER A 76 -0.68 -13.37 -1.20
N PRO A 77 -0.42 -14.67 -1.50
CA PRO A 77 -0.36 -15.72 -0.45
C PRO A 77 0.60 -15.42 0.70
N GLY A 78 1.78 -14.88 0.39
CA GLY A 78 2.78 -14.62 1.42
C GLY A 78 2.33 -13.50 2.37
N VAL A 79 1.65 -12.48 1.85
CA VAL A 79 1.03 -11.45 2.71
C VAL A 79 -0.12 -12.02 3.54
N ALA A 80 -0.84 -13.04 3.04
CA ALA A 80 -1.83 -13.76 3.84
C ALA A 80 -1.18 -14.44 5.06
N LEU A 81 -0.01 -15.05 4.89
CA LEU A 81 0.76 -15.64 5.99
C LEU A 81 1.28 -14.59 7.00
N MET A 82 1.46 -13.34 6.56
CA MET A 82 1.92 -12.24 7.44
C MET A 82 0.80 -11.59 8.25
N GLN A 83 -0.48 -11.89 8.00
CA GLN A 83 -1.61 -11.13 8.56
C GLN A 83 -1.64 -11.10 10.10
N GLU A 84 -1.27 -12.19 10.76
CA GLU A 84 -1.14 -12.22 12.24
C GLU A 84 -0.07 -11.22 12.71
N GLY A 85 1.12 -11.25 12.11
CA GLY A 85 2.19 -10.32 12.50
C GLY A 85 1.85 -8.86 12.19
N ILE A 86 1.14 -8.59 11.07
CA ILE A 86 0.67 -7.24 10.72
C ILE A 86 -0.33 -6.72 11.77
N SER A 87 -1.31 -7.52 12.20
CA SER A 87 -2.27 -7.10 13.23
C SER A 87 -1.59 -6.87 14.58
N TYR A 88 -0.60 -7.71 14.93
CA TYR A 88 0.21 -7.53 16.14
C TYR A 88 1.01 -6.24 16.10
N MET A 89 1.64 -5.90 14.96
CA MET A 89 2.36 -4.64 14.82
C MET A 89 1.43 -3.43 14.95
N ALA A 90 0.23 -3.49 14.39
CA ALA A 90 -0.76 -2.41 14.54
C ALA A 90 -1.18 -2.23 16.01
N GLY A 91 -1.48 -3.34 16.71
CA GLY A 91 -1.86 -3.32 18.13
C GLY A 91 -0.72 -2.89 19.08
N ALA A 92 0.51 -3.26 18.76
CA ALA A 92 1.71 -2.86 19.51
C ALA A 92 2.25 -1.46 19.09
N GLU A 93 1.61 -0.81 18.12
CA GLU A 93 2.01 0.49 17.56
C GLU A 93 3.47 0.49 17.07
N LEU A 94 3.79 -0.45 16.20
CA LEU A 94 5.11 -0.61 15.62
C LEU A 94 5.13 -0.13 14.16
N PRO A 95 6.08 0.75 13.79
CA PRO A 95 6.24 1.21 12.41
C PRO A 95 7.02 0.19 11.58
N GLY A 96 6.44 -0.27 10.47
CA GLY A 96 7.10 -1.14 9.50
C GLY A 96 6.50 -0.98 8.11
N VAL A 97 7.29 -1.25 7.08
CA VAL A 97 6.88 -1.12 5.69
C VAL A 97 6.78 -2.49 5.03
N PHE A 98 5.65 -2.74 4.38
CA PHE A 98 5.39 -3.95 3.60
C PHE A 98 5.23 -3.59 2.14
N VAL A 99 5.87 -4.33 1.23
CA VAL A 99 5.60 -4.21 -0.20
C VAL A 99 4.86 -5.46 -0.64
N ASN A 100 3.58 -5.32 -1.01
CA ASN A 100 2.82 -6.40 -1.62
C ASN A 100 2.80 -6.17 -3.15
N VAL A 101 3.50 -7.03 -3.89
CA VAL A 101 3.42 -7.03 -5.36
C VAL A 101 2.41 -8.09 -5.77
N GLN A 102 1.19 -7.65 -6.02
CA GLN A 102 0.02 -8.51 -6.22
C GLN A 102 0.14 -9.38 -7.48
N ARG A 103 -0.39 -10.59 -7.38
CA ARG A 103 -0.55 -11.54 -8.49
C ARG A 103 -1.93 -12.21 -8.44
N GLY A 104 -2.34 -12.85 -9.52
CA GLY A 104 -3.68 -13.43 -9.62
C GLY A 104 -3.92 -14.54 -8.60
N GLY A 105 -5.01 -14.44 -7.84
CA GLY A 105 -5.53 -15.48 -6.93
C GLY A 105 -6.93 -15.99 -7.34
N PRO A 106 -7.68 -16.67 -6.44
CA PRO A 106 -7.36 -16.99 -5.05
C PRO A 106 -6.45 -18.24 -4.90
N GLY A 107 -6.09 -18.57 -3.65
CA GLY A 107 -5.20 -19.70 -3.35
C GLY A 107 -3.78 -19.45 -3.86
N LEU A 108 -3.11 -20.48 -4.39
CA LEU A 108 -1.79 -20.30 -5.02
C LEU A 108 -1.87 -19.36 -6.23
N GLY A 109 -2.97 -19.46 -6.98
CA GLY A 109 -3.29 -18.61 -8.09
C GLY A 109 -2.34 -18.76 -9.28
N THR A 110 -1.99 -17.63 -9.90
CA THR A 110 -1.07 -17.50 -11.03
C THR A 110 0.00 -16.46 -10.72
N ILE A 111 1.09 -16.47 -11.49
CA ILE A 111 2.14 -15.45 -11.40
C ILE A 111 1.80 -14.17 -12.18
N GLN A 112 0.70 -14.19 -12.95
CA GLN A 112 0.27 -13.05 -13.74
C GLN A 112 -0.25 -11.91 -12.85
N PRO A 113 -0.22 -10.65 -13.31
CA PRO A 113 -0.61 -9.50 -12.50
C PRO A 113 -2.09 -9.52 -12.08
N SER A 114 -2.39 -8.98 -10.90
CA SER A 114 -3.76 -8.74 -10.47
C SER A 114 -3.80 -7.63 -9.44
N GLN A 115 -4.99 -7.15 -9.14
CA GLN A 115 -5.26 -6.20 -8.07
C GLN A 115 -6.25 -6.76 -7.04
N SER A 116 -6.27 -8.10 -6.89
CA SER A 116 -7.24 -8.83 -6.07
C SER A 116 -6.91 -8.89 -4.57
N ASP A 117 -5.86 -8.20 -4.11
CA ASP A 117 -5.52 -8.14 -2.69
C ASP A 117 -6.00 -6.84 -2.03
N TYR A 118 -6.80 -6.02 -2.72
CA TYR A 118 -7.29 -4.75 -2.22
C TYR A 118 -7.93 -4.90 -0.82
N PHE A 119 -8.80 -5.89 -0.60
CA PHE A 119 -9.37 -6.14 0.74
C PHE A 119 -8.35 -6.66 1.73
N GLN A 120 -7.44 -7.55 1.32
CA GLN A 120 -6.37 -8.03 2.20
C GLN A 120 -5.49 -6.86 2.69
N ALA A 121 -5.28 -5.85 1.85
CA ALA A 121 -4.49 -4.66 2.19
C ALA A 121 -5.30 -3.64 3.02
N THR A 122 -6.54 -3.33 2.62
CA THR A 122 -7.33 -2.22 3.20
C THR A 122 -8.24 -2.63 4.36
N ARG A 123 -8.68 -3.88 4.39
CA ARG A 123 -9.53 -4.46 5.44
C ARG A 123 -8.76 -5.44 6.32
N GLY A 124 -7.57 -5.85 5.88
CA GLY A 124 -6.71 -6.79 6.59
C GLY A 124 -7.11 -8.25 6.40
N GLY A 125 -6.64 -9.06 7.33
CA GLY A 125 -6.91 -10.49 7.44
C GLY A 125 -6.48 -11.08 8.79
N GLY A 126 -5.89 -10.26 9.68
CA GLY A 126 -5.63 -10.60 11.07
C GLY A 126 -6.82 -10.22 11.98
N ASN A 127 -6.64 -10.36 13.28
CA ASN A 127 -7.67 -10.08 14.29
C ASN A 127 -7.63 -8.63 14.82
N GLY A 128 -8.79 -8.11 15.23
CA GLY A 128 -8.95 -6.83 15.91
C GLY A 128 -9.36 -5.67 14.99
N ASP A 129 -9.78 -4.55 15.59
CA ASP A 129 -10.21 -3.35 14.88
C ASP A 129 -9.02 -2.49 14.44
N TYR A 130 -8.14 -3.06 13.61
CA TYR A 130 -6.90 -2.42 13.16
C TYR A 130 -6.97 -1.96 11.70
N ASN A 131 -6.07 -1.06 11.34
CA ASN A 131 -5.90 -0.63 9.95
C ASN A 131 -4.42 -0.42 9.59
N VAL A 132 -4.11 -0.54 8.31
CA VAL A 132 -2.78 -0.35 7.73
C VAL A 132 -2.85 0.78 6.71
N ILE A 133 -1.87 1.67 6.70
CA ILE A 133 -1.79 2.74 5.69
C ILE A 133 -1.42 2.10 4.35
N VAL A 134 -2.25 2.22 3.31
CA VAL A 134 -2.02 1.55 2.02
C VAL A 134 -1.84 2.57 0.91
N LEU A 135 -0.65 2.57 0.31
CA LEU A 135 -0.27 3.38 -0.85
C LEU A 135 -0.29 2.52 -2.12
N ALA A 136 -0.89 3.00 -3.20
CA ALA A 136 -0.99 2.27 -4.48
C ALA A 136 -0.24 2.99 -5.61
N PRO A 137 1.01 2.60 -5.90
CA PRO A 137 1.78 3.20 -6.98
C PRO A 137 1.22 2.83 -8.35
N ASN A 138 1.17 3.79 -9.29
CA ASN A 138 0.84 3.55 -10.69
C ASN A 138 2.07 3.56 -11.61
N SER A 139 3.28 3.78 -11.08
CA SER A 139 4.50 3.91 -11.88
C SER A 139 5.74 3.44 -11.13
N VAL A 140 6.83 3.20 -11.85
CA VAL A 140 8.13 2.89 -11.27
C VAL A 140 8.67 4.07 -10.45
N GLN A 141 8.31 5.30 -10.81
CA GLN A 141 8.67 6.49 -10.02
C GLN A 141 7.99 6.45 -8.65
N GLU A 142 6.68 6.21 -8.60
CA GLU A 142 5.96 6.08 -7.32
C GLU A 142 6.41 4.86 -6.51
N MET A 143 6.81 3.77 -7.16
CA MET A 143 7.43 2.64 -6.46
C MET A 143 8.67 3.09 -5.67
N ALA A 144 9.54 3.93 -6.24
CA ALA A 144 10.70 4.46 -5.54
C ALA A 144 10.30 5.48 -4.46
N ASP A 145 9.45 6.45 -4.80
CA ASP A 145 9.10 7.58 -3.93
C ASP A 145 8.31 7.12 -2.70
N PHE A 146 7.44 6.12 -2.87
CA PHE A 146 6.59 5.64 -1.79
C PHE A 146 7.34 4.87 -0.71
N VAL A 147 8.59 4.44 -0.93
CA VAL A 147 9.39 3.82 0.13
C VAL A 147 9.65 4.82 1.26
N ASP A 148 10.09 6.02 0.92
CA ASP A 148 10.35 7.07 1.91
C ASP A 148 9.06 7.55 2.58
N LEU A 149 8.02 7.77 1.76
CA LEU A 149 6.70 8.17 2.24
C LEU A 149 6.10 7.11 3.19
N ALA A 150 6.21 5.82 2.87
CA ALA A 150 5.71 4.74 3.72
C ALA A 150 6.43 4.72 5.06
N PHE A 151 7.76 4.93 5.10
CA PHE A 151 8.47 5.06 6.36
C PHE A 151 8.06 6.31 7.14
N GLU A 152 7.91 7.45 6.47
CA GLU A 152 7.46 8.68 7.11
C GLU A 152 6.09 8.48 7.79
N LEU A 153 5.13 7.92 7.06
CA LEU A 153 3.78 7.65 7.56
C LEU A 153 3.81 6.62 8.69
N ALA A 154 4.58 5.54 8.52
CA ALA A 154 4.66 4.48 9.52
C ALA A 154 5.19 5.02 10.86
N PHE A 155 6.29 5.78 10.83
CA PHE A 155 6.88 6.35 12.04
C PHE A 155 6.05 7.50 12.63
N ARG A 156 5.45 8.35 11.80
CA ARG A 156 4.59 9.47 12.24
C ARG A 156 3.43 8.98 13.11
N TYR A 157 2.76 7.92 12.67
CA TYR A 157 1.58 7.39 13.36
C TYR A 157 1.88 6.18 14.25
N ARG A 158 3.13 5.69 14.29
CA ARG A 158 3.44 4.39 14.90
C ARG A 158 2.46 3.31 14.43
N ASN A 159 2.35 3.20 13.10
CA ASN A 159 1.43 2.30 12.44
C ASN A 159 2.15 1.56 11.30
N PRO A 160 1.73 0.35 10.94
CA PRO A 160 2.26 -0.27 9.74
C PRO A 160 1.79 0.46 8.48
N ALA A 161 2.63 0.43 7.44
CA ALA A 161 2.33 0.96 6.11
C ALA A 161 2.63 -0.08 5.02
N MET A 162 1.83 -0.08 3.97
CA MET A 162 1.92 -1.01 2.85
C MET A 162 1.99 -0.24 1.53
N ILE A 163 2.92 -0.65 0.67
CA ILE A 163 2.93 -0.30 -0.76
C ILE A 163 2.27 -1.47 -1.50
N LEU A 164 1.07 -1.24 -2.01
CA LEU A 164 0.28 -2.22 -2.75
C LEU A 164 0.49 -2.03 -4.26
N SER A 165 1.50 -2.72 -4.79
CA SER A 165 1.81 -2.76 -6.22
C SER A 165 1.19 -3.98 -6.88
N ASP A 166 1.47 -4.21 -8.16
CA ASP A 166 1.02 -5.38 -8.91
C ASP A 166 2.11 -5.84 -9.87
N GLY A 167 1.95 -7.05 -10.42
CA GLY A 167 2.91 -7.63 -11.35
C GLY A 167 3.17 -6.77 -12.62
N VAL A 168 2.26 -5.86 -13.00
CA VAL A 168 2.50 -4.95 -14.14
C VAL A 168 3.55 -3.93 -13.73
N ILE A 169 3.31 -3.19 -12.65
CA ILE A 169 4.22 -2.13 -12.20
C ILE A 169 5.55 -2.72 -11.70
N GLY A 170 5.51 -3.87 -11.01
CA GLY A 170 6.72 -4.53 -10.51
C GLY A 170 7.71 -4.89 -11.62
N GLN A 171 7.20 -5.36 -12.76
CA GLN A 171 8.01 -5.85 -13.89
C GLN A 171 8.26 -4.81 -14.99
N MET A 172 7.44 -3.76 -15.09
CA MET A 172 7.62 -2.73 -16.11
C MET A 172 8.92 -1.95 -15.90
N MET A 173 9.52 -1.49 -17.00
CA MET A 173 10.71 -0.65 -16.97
C MET A 173 10.39 0.78 -17.35
N GLU A 174 10.81 1.72 -16.51
CA GLU A 174 10.69 3.15 -16.79
C GLU A 174 11.97 3.90 -16.40
N LYS A 175 12.03 5.17 -16.78
CA LYS A 175 12.98 6.13 -16.22
C LYS A 175 12.50 6.51 -14.82
N VAL A 176 13.42 6.54 -13.86
CA VAL A 176 13.14 6.91 -12.48
C VAL A 176 14.24 7.82 -11.95
N VAL A 177 13.83 8.84 -11.21
CA VAL A 177 14.70 9.66 -10.40
C VAL A 177 14.70 9.05 -9.00
N LEU A 178 15.83 8.48 -8.59
CA LEU A 178 15.94 7.86 -7.28
C LEU A 178 15.94 8.93 -6.18
N PRO A 179 15.35 8.64 -5.00
CA PRO A 179 15.31 9.58 -3.89
C PRO A 179 16.71 10.01 -3.43
N PRO A 180 16.88 11.16 -2.77
CA PRO A 180 18.16 11.55 -2.18
C PRO A 180 18.60 10.52 -1.13
N VAL A 181 19.93 10.39 -0.94
CA VAL A 181 20.46 9.48 0.09
C VAL A 181 20.21 10.09 1.48
N LYS A 182 19.59 9.30 2.35
CA LYS A 182 19.41 9.56 3.78
C LYS A 182 20.26 8.56 4.56
N PRO A 183 21.11 9.01 5.49
CA PRO A 183 21.83 8.09 6.35
C PRO A 183 20.86 7.32 7.25
N ARG A 184 21.28 6.13 7.70
CA ARG A 184 20.56 5.41 8.75
C ARG A 184 20.66 6.18 10.06
N ARG A 185 19.61 6.10 10.88
CA ARG A 185 19.60 6.72 12.20
C ARG A 185 20.57 5.99 13.13
N THR A 186 21.38 6.77 13.83
CA THR A 186 22.23 6.31 14.91
C THR A 186 21.40 5.82 16.11
N GLU A 187 22.02 5.05 17.01
CA GLU A 187 21.35 4.61 18.25
C GLU A 187 20.92 5.80 19.13
N GLU A 188 21.67 6.91 19.10
CA GLU A 188 21.32 8.13 19.84
C GLU A 188 20.08 8.82 19.25
N GLU A 189 20.00 8.94 17.92
CA GLU A 189 18.81 9.46 17.23
C GLU A 189 17.59 8.57 17.49
N ILE A 190 17.74 7.24 17.40
CA ILE A 190 16.65 6.31 17.70
C ILE A 190 16.19 6.46 19.15
N ARG A 191 17.12 6.57 20.11
CA ARG A 191 16.75 6.77 21.52
C ARG A 191 15.96 8.06 21.74
N LYS A 192 16.29 9.12 20.99
CA LYS A 192 15.64 10.42 21.08
C LYS A 192 14.27 10.45 20.38
N GLU A 193 14.19 9.92 19.16
CA GLU A 193 12.99 9.97 18.32
C GLU A 193 11.98 8.86 18.64
N CYS A 194 12.46 7.72 19.11
CA CYS A 194 11.66 6.53 19.42
C CYS A 194 11.84 6.16 20.90
N PRO A 195 11.35 6.99 21.85
CA PRO A 195 11.51 6.71 23.28
C PRO A 195 10.83 5.40 23.71
N TRP A 196 9.90 4.88 22.90
CA TRP A 196 9.21 3.59 23.06
C TRP A 196 10.03 2.37 22.60
N ALA A 197 11.14 2.56 21.88
CA ALA A 197 11.92 1.46 21.32
C ALA A 197 12.59 0.62 22.41
N SER A 198 12.60 -0.70 22.23
CA SER A 198 13.20 -1.66 23.16
C SER A 198 14.67 -1.95 22.79
N ILE A 199 15.53 -0.96 23.05
CA ILE A 199 16.98 -0.99 22.75
C ILE A 199 17.87 -1.23 23.98
N GLY A 200 17.40 -2.09 24.90
CA GLY A 200 18.13 -2.45 26.13
C GLY A 200 17.93 -1.49 27.31
N ARG A 201 18.33 -1.93 28.51
CA ARG A 201 18.18 -1.18 29.77
C ARG A 201 19.38 -0.26 29.98
N THR A 202 19.11 1.02 30.17
CA THR A 202 20.07 2.00 30.67
C THR A 202 19.69 2.38 32.11
N GLN A 203 20.62 2.96 32.88
CA GLN A 203 20.38 3.27 34.31
C GLN A 203 19.29 4.33 34.52
N ASP A 204 19.04 5.14 33.50
CA ASP A 204 18.16 6.32 33.47
C ASP A 204 16.71 6.01 33.06
N ARG A 205 16.36 4.76 32.71
CA ARG A 205 14.99 4.42 32.29
C ARG A 205 14.49 3.04 32.74
N THR A 206 13.18 2.94 32.86
CA THR A 206 12.49 1.65 32.97
C THR A 206 12.52 0.90 31.63
N PRO A 207 12.57 -0.44 31.62
CA PRO A 207 12.51 -1.20 30.38
C PRO A 207 11.20 -0.95 29.61
N ASN A 208 11.31 -0.69 28.31
CA ASN A 208 10.15 -0.63 27.43
C ASN A 208 9.66 -2.05 27.12
N ILE A 209 8.35 -2.27 27.28
CA ILE A 209 7.69 -3.53 26.96
C ILE A 209 6.84 -3.31 25.72
N ILE A 210 7.10 -4.10 24.68
CA ILE A 210 6.35 -4.04 23.43
C ILE A 210 5.37 -5.20 23.43
N THR A 211 4.10 -4.89 23.61
CA THR A 211 3.02 -5.86 23.71
C THR A 211 1.73 -5.27 23.16
N SER A 212 0.88 -6.13 22.62
CA SER A 212 -0.50 -5.85 22.25
C SER A 212 -1.51 -6.55 23.19
N LEU A 213 -1.02 -7.17 24.27
CA LEU A 213 -1.83 -7.91 25.23
C LEU A 213 -2.31 -7.02 26.38
N GLU A 214 -3.62 -6.89 26.51
CA GLU A 214 -4.28 -6.32 27.69
C GLU A 214 -5.30 -7.32 28.24
N LEU A 215 -5.08 -7.82 29.46
CA LEU A 215 -5.92 -8.88 30.05
C LEU A 215 -7.23 -8.36 30.64
N LYS A 216 -7.27 -7.08 31.04
CA LYS A 216 -8.46 -6.46 31.64
C LYS A 216 -9.28 -5.80 30.53
N PRO A 217 -10.57 -6.15 30.36
CA PRO A 217 -11.41 -5.59 29.31
C PRO A 217 -11.43 -4.06 29.30
N GLU A 218 -11.46 -3.43 30.47
CA GLU A 218 -11.52 -1.98 30.61
C GLU A 218 -10.24 -1.31 30.10
N VAL A 219 -9.07 -1.95 30.28
CA VAL A 219 -7.80 -1.45 29.76
C VAL A 219 -7.71 -1.64 28.24
N MET A 220 -8.17 -2.81 27.75
CA MET A 220 -8.22 -3.08 26.32
C MET A 220 -9.18 -2.14 25.58
N GLU A 221 -10.31 -1.77 26.21
CA GLU A 221 -11.24 -0.79 25.65
C GLU A 221 -10.56 0.57 25.47
N GLN A 222 -9.85 1.08 26.49
CA GLN A 222 -9.11 2.34 26.37
C GLN A 222 -8.02 2.27 25.28
N ARG A 223 -7.35 1.12 25.16
CA ARG A 223 -6.39 0.86 24.08
C ARG A 223 -7.04 0.94 22.70
N ASN A 224 -8.20 0.31 22.53
CA ASN A 224 -8.94 0.34 21.26
C ASN A 224 -9.44 1.74 20.94
N LEU A 225 -9.99 2.48 21.91
CA LEU A 225 -10.42 3.88 21.71
C LEU A 225 -9.26 4.77 21.24
N HIS A 226 -8.08 4.61 21.85
CA HIS A 226 -6.86 5.28 21.41
C HIS A 226 -6.48 4.93 19.97
N LEU A 227 -6.52 3.64 19.60
CA LEU A 227 -6.25 3.21 18.22
C LEU A 227 -7.27 3.78 17.23
N GLN A 228 -8.56 3.79 17.57
CA GLN A 228 -9.61 4.36 16.70
C GLN A 228 -9.42 5.86 16.50
N GLU A 229 -9.05 6.60 17.54
CA GLU A 229 -8.74 8.03 17.43
C GLU A 229 -7.52 8.27 16.54
N LYS A 230 -6.46 7.46 16.68
CA LYS A 230 -5.32 7.50 15.75
C LYS A 230 -5.75 7.25 14.31
N TYR A 231 -6.58 6.24 14.05
CA TYR A 231 -7.06 5.95 12.70
C TYR A 231 -7.92 7.08 12.14
N ARG A 232 -8.74 7.75 12.96
CA ARG A 232 -9.49 8.94 12.57
C ARG A 232 -8.56 10.07 12.12
N GLN A 233 -7.47 10.32 12.85
CA GLN A 233 -6.47 11.32 12.49
C GLN A 233 -5.77 10.97 11.16
N ILE A 234 -5.44 9.69 10.93
CA ILE A 234 -4.89 9.24 9.65
C ILE A 234 -5.89 9.50 8.52
N CYS A 235 -7.17 9.15 8.69
CA CYS A 235 -8.23 9.40 7.71
C CYS A 235 -8.43 10.88 7.39
N GLU A 236 -8.14 11.78 8.32
CA GLU A 236 -8.26 13.23 8.11
C GLU A 236 -7.05 13.82 7.39
N ASN A 237 -5.85 13.31 7.68
CA ASN A 237 -4.60 13.95 7.27
C ASN A 237 -3.90 13.27 6.09
N GLU A 238 -4.15 11.98 5.87
CA GLU A 238 -3.31 11.14 4.99
C GLU A 238 -4.04 10.63 3.76
N VAL A 239 -5.03 11.38 3.30
CA VAL A 239 -5.76 11.08 2.06
C VAL A 239 -5.02 11.66 0.85
N ARG A 240 -4.72 10.82 -0.14
CA ARG A 240 -4.04 11.20 -1.37
C ARG A 240 -4.77 10.63 -2.58
N PHE A 241 -4.95 11.45 -3.60
CA PHE A 241 -5.60 11.07 -4.85
C PHE A 241 -5.20 12.03 -5.97
N GLU A 242 -5.46 11.62 -7.20
CA GLU A 242 -5.39 12.46 -8.39
C GLU A 242 -6.75 12.50 -9.08
N ALA A 243 -7.09 13.66 -9.64
CA ALA A 243 -8.25 13.86 -10.47
C ALA A 243 -7.79 14.49 -11.79
N GLN A 244 -8.08 13.83 -12.91
CA GLN A 244 -7.68 14.27 -14.24
C GLN A 244 -8.94 14.49 -15.08
N LEU A 245 -9.02 15.68 -15.69
CA LEU A 245 -10.11 16.04 -16.60
C LEU A 245 -11.51 15.83 -15.96
N CYS A 246 -11.66 16.14 -14.67
CA CYS A 246 -12.91 15.92 -13.92
C CYS A 246 -13.85 17.14 -13.89
N ASP A 247 -13.36 18.34 -14.19
CA ASP A 247 -14.14 19.58 -14.05
C ASP A 247 -15.35 19.60 -15.00
N ASP A 248 -15.11 19.36 -16.30
CA ASP A 248 -16.14 19.31 -17.34
C ASP A 248 -16.74 17.92 -17.55
N ALA A 249 -16.23 16.89 -16.85
CA ALA A 249 -16.68 15.51 -17.01
C ALA A 249 -18.14 15.34 -16.62
N GLU A 250 -18.86 14.50 -17.35
CA GLU A 250 -20.18 13.98 -16.98
C GLU A 250 -20.08 12.60 -16.33
N TYR A 251 -19.08 11.81 -16.69
CA TYR A 251 -18.83 10.48 -16.14
C TYR A 251 -17.42 10.39 -15.56
N ILE A 252 -17.26 9.60 -14.50
CA ILE A 252 -15.96 9.42 -13.85
C ILE A 252 -15.54 7.95 -13.96
N ILE A 253 -14.30 7.72 -14.37
CA ILE A 253 -13.64 6.42 -14.21
C ILE A 253 -12.86 6.44 -12.90
N VAL A 254 -13.00 5.42 -12.07
CA VAL A 254 -12.22 5.25 -10.83
C VAL A 254 -11.37 3.99 -10.95
N SER A 255 -10.04 4.15 -10.83
CA SER A 255 -9.06 3.07 -10.95
C SER A 255 -7.82 3.37 -10.10
N PHE A 256 -7.13 2.35 -9.61
CA PHE A 256 -5.92 2.49 -8.82
C PHE A 256 -4.76 1.68 -9.39
N GLY A 257 -3.53 1.95 -8.94
CA GLY A 257 -2.32 1.23 -9.38
C GLY A 257 -2.16 1.21 -10.91
N SER A 258 -1.76 0.07 -11.48
CA SER A 258 -1.61 -0.09 -12.94
C SER A 258 -2.92 0.16 -13.71
N ALA A 259 -4.07 -0.23 -13.18
CA ALA A 259 -5.37 -0.02 -13.82
C ALA A 259 -5.65 1.47 -14.06
N ALA A 260 -5.15 2.37 -13.20
CA ALA A 260 -5.30 3.80 -13.39
C ALA A 260 -4.64 4.29 -14.70
N ARG A 261 -3.46 3.77 -15.06
CA ARG A 261 -2.78 4.13 -16.32
C ARG A 261 -3.59 3.72 -17.56
N ILE A 262 -4.23 2.55 -17.48
CA ILE A 262 -5.11 2.07 -18.54
C ILE A 262 -6.35 2.96 -18.61
N GLY A 263 -6.85 3.38 -17.43
CA GLY A 263 -7.89 4.38 -17.28
C GLY A 263 -7.55 5.73 -17.92
N GLU A 264 -6.31 6.22 -17.79
CA GLU A 264 -5.86 7.45 -18.44
C GLU A 264 -6.04 7.35 -19.96
N LYS A 265 -5.56 6.24 -20.56
CA LYS A 265 -5.73 6.03 -22.00
C LYS A 265 -7.19 5.84 -22.41
N ALA A 266 -8.00 5.20 -21.57
CA ALA A 266 -9.44 5.06 -21.80
C ALA A 266 -10.17 6.41 -21.78
N VAL A 267 -9.77 7.33 -20.88
CA VAL A 267 -10.30 8.70 -20.86
C VAL A 267 -9.95 9.45 -22.14
N GLU A 268 -8.71 9.36 -22.62
CA GLU A 268 -8.30 9.96 -23.89
C GLU A 268 -9.19 9.47 -25.05
N LEU A 269 -9.33 8.14 -25.21
CA LEU A 269 -10.15 7.54 -26.26
C LEU A 269 -11.64 7.90 -26.14
N ALA A 270 -12.17 7.96 -24.92
CA ALA A 270 -13.55 8.36 -24.69
C ALA A 270 -13.78 9.83 -25.08
N ARG A 271 -12.84 10.72 -24.76
CA ARG A 271 -12.90 12.14 -25.11
C ARG A 271 -12.74 12.38 -26.60
N GLU A 272 -11.86 11.66 -27.28
CA GLU A 272 -11.76 11.66 -28.75
C GLU A 272 -13.08 11.24 -29.42
N ALA A 273 -13.83 10.34 -28.80
CA ALA A 273 -15.17 9.93 -29.21
C ALA A 273 -16.29 10.90 -28.76
N GLY A 274 -15.95 12.08 -28.23
CA GLY A 274 -16.88 13.13 -27.81
C GLY A 274 -17.51 12.94 -26.43
N LEU A 275 -17.09 11.96 -25.64
CA LEU A 275 -17.60 11.74 -24.28
C LEU A 275 -16.84 12.59 -23.26
N LYS A 276 -17.57 13.25 -22.35
CA LYS A 276 -16.99 14.01 -21.25
C LYS A 276 -16.70 13.09 -20.07
N VAL A 277 -15.50 12.51 -20.03
CA VAL A 277 -15.07 11.55 -19.00
C VAL A 277 -13.85 12.06 -18.27
N GLY A 278 -13.80 11.89 -16.95
CA GLY A 278 -12.60 12.16 -16.13
C GLY A 278 -12.09 10.91 -15.43
N LEU A 279 -10.86 10.93 -14.96
CA LEU A 279 -10.25 9.86 -14.16
C LEU A 279 -10.05 10.33 -12.71
N PHE A 280 -10.46 9.51 -11.76
CA PHE A 280 -10.14 9.67 -10.35
C PHE A 280 -9.29 8.49 -9.89
N ARG A 281 -8.07 8.75 -9.42
CA ARG A 281 -7.12 7.75 -8.96
C ARG A 281 -6.89 7.91 -7.45
N PRO A 282 -7.40 7.00 -6.60
CA PRO A 282 -6.96 6.96 -5.22
C PRO A 282 -5.49 6.51 -5.15
N ILE A 283 -4.66 7.31 -4.49
CA ILE A 283 -3.26 6.97 -4.19
C ILE A 283 -3.20 6.28 -2.82
N THR A 284 -3.98 6.75 -1.86
CA THR A 284 -4.22 6.04 -0.60
C THR A 284 -5.47 5.19 -0.73
N LEU A 285 -5.31 3.87 -0.60
CA LEU A 285 -6.45 2.93 -0.60
C LEU A 285 -7.03 2.78 0.79
N TRP A 286 -6.19 2.86 1.82
CA TRP A 286 -6.58 3.17 3.18
C TRP A 286 -5.62 4.24 3.73
N PRO A 287 -6.11 5.39 4.22
CA PRO A 287 -7.52 5.81 4.18
C PRO A 287 -7.99 6.11 2.75
N PHE A 288 -9.20 5.65 2.40
CA PHE A 288 -9.80 5.90 1.09
C PHE A 288 -10.30 7.35 0.96
N PRO A 289 -10.14 8.03 -0.19
CA PRO A 289 -10.56 9.42 -0.41
C PRO A 289 -12.08 9.60 -0.57
N SER A 290 -12.88 9.10 0.37
CA SER A 290 -14.35 9.06 0.25
C SER A 290 -14.98 10.44 0.11
N ARG A 291 -14.53 11.42 0.92
CA ARG A 291 -15.11 12.78 0.92
C ARG A 291 -14.85 13.49 -0.41
N GLN A 292 -13.64 13.34 -0.93
CA GLN A 292 -13.19 13.98 -2.16
C GLN A 292 -13.88 13.36 -3.38
N LEU A 293 -14.02 12.03 -3.40
CA LEU A 293 -14.78 11.35 -4.45
C LEU A 293 -16.27 11.74 -4.41
N ALA A 294 -16.88 11.79 -3.23
CA ALA A 294 -18.27 12.20 -3.08
C ALA A 294 -18.52 13.62 -3.58
N GLU A 295 -17.63 14.57 -3.25
CA GLU A 295 -17.72 15.94 -3.74
C GLU A 295 -17.58 16.02 -5.25
N LEU A 296 -16.57 15.34 -5.81
CA LEU A 296 -16.30 15.31 -7.25
C LEU A 296 -17.46 14.70 -8.07
N CYS A 297 -18.17 13.75 -7.48
CA CYS A 297 -19.33 13.10 -8.10
C CYS A 297 -20.60 13.96 -8.11
N LYS A 298 -20.65 15.11 -7.41
CA LYS A 298 -21.83 15.99 -7.44
C LYS A 298 -22.07 16.52 -8.85
N GLY A 299 -23.30 16.37 -9.34
CA GLY A 299 -23.69 16.80 -10.69
C GLY A 299 -23.17 15.92 -11.83
N LYS A 300 -22.47 14.80 -11.52
CA LYS A 300 -22.06 13.80 -12.52
C LYS A 300 -23.19 12.80 -12.77
N LYS A 301 -23.15 12.11 -13.91
CA LYS A 301 -24.17 11.17 -14.39
C LYS A 301 -23.91 9.72 -13.96
N GLY A 302 -22.65 9.34 -13.71
CA GLY A 302 -22.30 7.99 -13.29
C GLY A 302 -20.81 7.78 -13.05
N VAL A 303 -20.48 6.72 -12.32
CA VAL A 303 -19.10 6.29 -12.08
C VAL A 303 -18.90 4.87 -12.60
N LEU A 304 -17.85 4.66 -13.41
CA LEU A 304 -17.36 3.33 -13.76
C LEU A 304 -16.10 3.04 -12.94
N VAL A 305 -16.15 2.01 -12.11
CA VAL A 305 -14.97 1.52 -11.39
C VAL A 305 -14.29 0.45 -12.24
N SER A 306 -13.04 0.69 -12.64
CA SER A 306 -12.26 -0.27 -13.43
C SER A 306 -11.11 -0.86 -12.62
N GLU A 307 -11.12 -2.18 -12.46
CA GLU A 307 -10.19 -2.94 -11.60
C GLU A 307 -9.60 -4.16 -12.33
N ILE A 308 -8.44 -4.65 -11.89
CA ILE A 308 -7.89 -5.96 -12.32
C ILE A 308 -8.24 -7.03 -11.27
N ASN A 309 -9.52 -7.05 -10.87
CA ASN A 309 -10.12 -7.97 -9.91
C ASN A 309 -11.65 -8.06 -10.14
N ALA A 310 -12.35 -8.75 -9.24
CA ALA A 310 -13.80 -9.01 -9.34
C ALA A 310 -14.71 -7.90 -8.76
N GLY A 311 -14.14 -6.75 -8.39
CA GLY A 311 -14.83 -5.62 -7.78
C GLY A 311 -14.62 -5.56 -6.27
N GLN A 312 -13.47 -5.06 -5.85
CA GLN A 312 -13.17 -4.85 -4.43
C GLN A 312 -13.28 -3.37 -4.05
N MET A 313 -12.53 -2.49 -4.72
CA MET A 313 -12.55 -1.05 -4.50
C MET A 313 -13.92 -0.44 -4.83
N VAL A 314 -14.68 -1.02 -5.77
CA VAL A 314 -16.05 -0.57 -6.08
C VAL A 314 -16.95 -0.50 -4.85
N GLN A 315 -16.68 -1.30 -3.79
CA GLN A 315 -17.43 -1.20 -2.54
C GLN A 315 -17.17 0.13 -1.82
N ASP A 316 -15.91 0.57 -1.74
CA ASP A 316 -15.56 1.86 -1.15
C ASP A 316 -16.09 3.03 -1.99
N VAL A 317 -16.05 2.90 -3.32
CA VAL A 317 -16.65 3.91 -4.21
C VAL A 317 -18.16 4.02 -3.97
N ARG A 318 -18.88 2.89 -3.90
CA ARG A 318 -20.32 2.86 -3.62
C ARG A 318 -20.65 3.46 -2.25
N LEU A 319 -19.85 3.15 -1.24
CA LEU A 319 -20.00 3.72 0.11
C LEU A 319 -19.74 5.23 0.11
N ALA A 320 -18.72 5.69 -0.62
CA ALA A 320 -18.36 7.11 -0.71
C ALA A 320 -19.48 7.93 -1.37
N VAL A 321 -20.05 7.45 -2.48
CA VAL A 321 -21.13 8.18 -3.17
C VAL A 321 -22.51 7.91 -2.55
N ASN A 322 -22.64 6.86 -1.74
CA ASN A 322 -23.84 6.49 -1.00
C ASN A 322 -25.15 6.54 -1.81
N GLY A 323 -25.11 6.00 -3.04
CA GLY A 323 -26.27 5.94 -3.94
C GLY A 323 -26.67 7.25 -4.61
N ALA A 324 -25.89 8.33 -4.48
CA ALA A 324 -26.20 9.63 -5.11
C ALA A 324 -26.20 9.58 -6.65
N LEU A 325 -25.49 8.63 -7.25
CA LEU A 325 -25.41 8.39 -8.69
C LEU A 325 -25.10 6.90 -8.97
N PRO A 326 -25.39 6.40 -10.18
CA PRO A 326 -25.06 5.03 -10.56
C PRO A 326 -23.56 4.75 -10.49
N VAL A 327 -23.19 3.61 -9.87
CA VAL A 327 -21.81 3.10 -9.81
C VAL A 327 -21.75 1.69 -10.36
N GLU A 328 -21.11 1.58 -11.51
CA GLU A 328 -20.93 0.34 -12.25
C GLU A 328 -19.50 -0.16 -12.13
N HIS A 329 -19.29 -1.46 -12.31
CA HIS A 329 -17.99 -2.10 -12.21
C HIS A 329 -17.62 -2.78 -13.53
N PHE A 330 -16.37 -2.61 -13.94
CA PHE A 330 -15.73 -3.37 -15.00
C PHE A 330 -14.41 -3.95 -14.49
N GLY A 331 -14.28 -5.28 -14.53
CA GLY A 331 -13.08 -5.95 -14.04
C GLY A 331 -12.63 -7.09 -14.93
N ARG A 332 -11.31 -7.25 -15.04
CA ARG A 332 -10.66 -8.44 -15.63
C ARG A 332 -10.01 -9.27 -14.52
N LEU A 333 -9.99 -10.59 -14.70
CA LEU A 333 -9.64 -11.56 -13.64
C LEU A 333 -8.43 -12.40 -14.02
N GLY A 334 -7.79 -13.01 -13.01
CA GLY A 334 -6.87 -14.14 -13.19
C GLY A 334 -5.60 -13.86 -13.99
N GLY A 335 -5.15 -12.60 -14.08
CA GLY A 335 -3.96 -12.24 -14.85
C GLY A 335 -4.21 -11.40 -16.09
N ILE A 336 -5.48 -11.27 -16.53
CA ILE A 336 -5.82 -10.52 -17.73
C ILE A 336 -5.84 -9.03 -17.43
N VAL A 337 -5.02 -8.27 -18.13
CA VAL A 337 -5.00 -6.80 -18.09
C VAL A 337 -6.01 -6.28 -19.12
N PRO A 338 -6.91 -5.34 -18.75
CA PRO A 338 -7.89 -4.80 -19.70
C PRO A 338 -7.23 -3.91 -20.75
N ASP A 339 -7.76 -3.94 -21.98
CA ASP A 339 -7.44 -2.91 -22.98
C ASP A 339 -8.27 -1.63 -22.71
N PRO A 340 -7.73 -0.42 -23.00
CA PRO A 340 -8.46 0.84 -22.84
C PRO A 340 -9.83 0.87 -23.52
N GLU A 341 -9.94 0.29 -24.72
CA GLU A 341 -11.17 0.22 -25.50
C GLU A 341 -12.25 -0.61 -24.78
N GLU A 342 -11.86 -1.62 -24.00
CA GLU A 342 -12.81 -2.40 -23.21
C GLU A 342 -13.45 -1.57 -22.11
N ILE A 343 -12.65 -0.71 -21.46
CA ILE A 343 -13.14 0.23 -20.43
C ILE A 343 -14.12 1.21 -21.06
N VAL A 344 -13.80 1.80 -22.22
CA VAL A 344 -14.70 2.72 -22.94
C VAL A 344 -15.99 2.00 -23.37
N LYS A 345 -15.88 0.77 -23.87
CA LYS A 345 -17.06 -0.04 -24.25
C LYS A 345 -17.93 -0.37 -23.05
N ALA A 346 -17.32 -0.71 -21.91
CA ALA A 346 -18.04 -0.96 -20.66
C ALA A 346 -18.76 0.31 -20.21
N LEU A 347 -18.08 1.45 -20.18
CA LEU A 347 -18.65 2.76 -19.83
C LEU A 347 -19.90 3.06 -20.67
N LYS A 348 -19.78 2.93 -22.00
CA LYS A 348 -20.90 3.15 -22.92
C LYS A 348 -22.05 2.19 -22.60
N LYS A 349 -21.77 0.89 -22.53
CA LYS A 349 -22.79 -0.14 -22.31
C LYS A 349 -23.56 0.02 -21.01
N THR A 350 -22.90 0.45 -19.92
CA THR A 350 -23.51 0.43 -18.59
C THR A 350 -24.09 1.78 -18.17
N LEU A 351 -23.46 2.90 -18.55
CA LEU A 351 -23.80 4.24 -18.05
C LEU A 351 -24.30 5.22 -19.12
N ILE A 352 -24.04 4.96 -20.39
CA ILE A 352 -24.39 5.85 -21.51
C ILE A 352 -25.38 5.10 -22.42
N LYS A 353 -26.65 5.12 -22.02
CA LYS A 353 -27.73 4.51 -22.80
C LYS A 353 -28.02 5.30 -24.07
#